data_AF-A0A645H567-F1
#
_entry.id   AF-A0A645H567-F1
#
_cell.length_a   1.000
_cell.length_b   1.000
_cell.length_c   1.000
_cell.angle_alpha   90.00
_cell.angle_beta   90.00
_cell.angle_gamma   90.00
#
_symmetry.space_group_name_H-M   'P 1'
#
loop_
_entity.id
_entity.type
_entity.pdbx_description
1 polymer ?
#
loop_
_entity_poly.entity_id
_entity_poly.type
_entity_poly.pdbx_seq_one_letter_code
_entity_poly.pdbx_strand_id
1 'polypeptide(L)'
;MALVVAGIAVTNAVVGLLQRWCSSKIGEGLIYNLRTAVFDHVSGMPIAFFTRTQTGKLVSRLNSDVIGAQRAFTSTLSGAVSNIFGLILTLAAMLALSWQLTVGALVLLPVFVIPARMVGRKLADLTRQQMSDNAEMSATMTERFSVSGALLVKLFGRPTEEHDRFAVHTRGGVEGCLQATRFAQTDFLVILAVVIKNPAAVAAHRVRTRRVSVVV
;
A
#
# COMPACT_ATOMS: atom_id res chain seq x y z
N MET A 1 31.62 24.87 11.93
CA MET A 1 30.92 23.81 11.17
C MET A 1 30.12 22.87 12.09
N ALA A 2 30.71 22.28 13.14
CA ALA A 2 29.99 21.40 14.06
C ALA A 2 28.74 22.03 14.71
N LEU A 3 28.82 23.28 15.19
CA LEU A 3 27.67 23.98 15.79
C LEU A 3 26.52 24.25 14.79
N VAL A 4 26.85 24.54 13.53
CA VAL A 4 25.86 24.77 12.47
C VAL A 4 25.14 23.47 12.13
N VAL A 5 25.89 22.37 11.98
CA VAL A 5 25.32 21.03 11.74
C VAL A 5 24.46 20.59 12.91
N ALA A 6 24.91 20.82 14.15
CA ALA A 6 24.13 20.55 15.35
C ALA A 6 22.83 21.36 15.38
N GLY A 7 22.89 22.66 15.05
CA GLY A 7 21.71 23.51 14.94
C GLY A 7 20.69 22.98 13.93
N ILE A 8 21.14 22.65 12.71
CA ILE A 8 20.29 22.07 11.66
C ILE A 8 19.67 20.74 12.11
N ALA A 9 20.44 19.86 12.75
CA ALA A 9 19.96 18.57 13.23
C ALA A 9 18.87 18.75 14.30
N VAL A 10 19.06 19.68 15.24
CA VAL A 10 18.06 20.00 16.27
C VAL A 10 16.81 20.61 15.64
N THR A 11 16.93 21.57 14.72
CA THR A 11 15.78 22.14 14.02
C THR A 11 14.99 21.07 13.27
N ASN A 12 15.68 20.18 12.54
CA ASN A 12 15.02 19.10 11.82
C ASN A 12 14.30 18.12 12.77
N ALA A 13 14.91 17.80 13.93
CA ALA A 13 14.29 16.97 14.95
C ALA A 13 13.03 17.62 15.52
N VAL A 14 13.07 18.92 15.83
CA VAL A 14 11.93 19.70 16.36
C VAL A 14 10.81 19.79 15.34
N VAL A 15 11.11 20.10 14.08
CA VAL A 15 10.12 20.14 12.99
C VAL A 15 9.50 18.75 12.81
N GLY A 16 10.30 17.69 12.81
CA GLY A 16 9.80 16.32 12.72
C GLY A 16 8.95 15.88 13.93
N LEU A 17 9.20 16.43 15.12
CA LEU A 17 8.35 16.23 16.30
C LEU A 17 7.00 16.96 16.13
N LEU A 18 7.02 18.24 15.73
CA LEU A 18 5.82 19.04 15.49
C LEU A 18 4.93 18.43 14.40
N GLN A 19 5.52 17.99 13.29
CA GLN A 19 4.81 17.31 12.21
C GLN A 19 4.10 16.05 12.71
N ARG A 20 4.79 15.22 13.52
CA ARG A 20 4.21 14.00 14.12
C ARG A 20 3.07 14.33 15.08
N TRP A 21 3.25 15.37 15.89
CA TRP A 21 2.23 15.82 16.83
C TRP A 21 0.98 16.33 16.12
N CYS A 22 1.12 17.21 15.12
CA CYS A 22 0.01 17.69 14.30
C CYS A 22 -0.69 16.53 13.57
N SER A 23 0.06 15.61 12.97
CA SER A 23 -0.52 14.44 12.28
C SER A 23 -1.30 13.54 13.23
N SER A 24 -0.80 13.33 14.45
CA SER A 24 -1.49 12.56 15.49
C SER A 24 -2.78 13.26 15.93
N LYS A 25 -2.73 14.57 16.19
CA LYS A 25 -3.89 15.36 16.60
C LYS A 25 -4.99 15.39 15.54
N ILE A 26 -4.63 15.59 14.27
CA ILE A 26 -5.57 15.53 13.14
C ILE A 26 -6.16 14.11 13.02
N GLY A 27 -5.35 13.08 13.22
CA GLY A 27 -5.76 11.69 13.17
C GLY A 27 -6.80 11.31 14.20
N GLU A 28 -6.51 11.59 15.46
CA GLU A 28 -7.44 11.34 16.57
C GLU A 28 -8.73 12.16 16.42
N GLY A 29 -8.63 13.43 16.01
CA GLY A 29 -9.79 14.25 15.72
C GLY A 29 -10.69 13.69 14.61
N LEU A 30 -10.10 13.14 13.55
CA LEU A 30 -10.84 12.50 12.47
C LEU A 30 -11.54 11.22 12.94
N ILE A 31 -10.88 10.39 13.75
CA ILE A 31 -11.51 9.19 14.35
C ILE A 31 -12.70 9.60 15.20
N TYR A 32 -12.52 10.60 16.06
CA TYR A 32 -13.57 11.10 16.92
C TYR A 32 -14.79 11.50 16.09
N ASN A 33 -14.60 12.34 15.06
CA ASN A 33 -15.69 12.79 14.20
C ASN A 33 -16.37 11.63 13.45
N LEU A 34 -15.59 10.68 12.90
CA LEU A 34 -16.14 9.53 12.19
C LEU A 34 -16.93 8.61 13.12
N ARG A 35 -16.40 8.31 14.32
CA ARG A 35 -17.10 7.47 15.30
C ARG A 35 -18.39 8.10 15.77
N THR A 36 -18.38 9.39 16.07
CA THR A 36 -19.58 10.12 16.50
C THR A 36 -20.63 10.19 15.39
N ALA A 37 -20.23 10.56 14.17
CA ALA A 37 -21.16 10.63 13.03
C ALA A 37 -21.79 9.28 12.69
N VAL A 38 -21.02 8.20 12.76
CA VAL A 38 -21.55 6.86 12.50
C VAL A 38 -22.44 6.39 13.66
N PHE A 39 -22.07 6.68 14.90
CA PHE A 39 -22.90 6.35 16.07
C PHE A 39 -24.27 7.05 15.99
N ASP A 40 -24.30 8.34 15.67
CA ASP A 40 -25.53 9.11 15.51
C ASP A 40 -26.38 8.57 14.35
N HIS A 41 -25.75 8.23 13.23
CA HIS A 41 -26.45 7.69 12.07
C HIS A 41 -27.07 6.31 12.35
N VAL A 42 -26.35 5.41 13.03
CA VAL A 42 -26.85 4.07 13.38
C VAL A 42 -27.93 4.16 14.45
N SER A 43 -27.79 5.06 15.43
CA SER A 43 -28.78 5.25 16.50
C SER A 43 -30.12 5.77 15.98
N GLY A 44 -30.11 6.49 14.84
CA GLY A 44 -31.33 6.98 14.18
C GLY A 44 -32.01 5.99 13.23
N MET A 45 -31.48 4.79 13.02
CA MET A 45 -32.07 3.83 12.07
C MET A 45 -33.29 3.09 12.63
N PRO A 46 -34.30 2.80 11.79
CA PRO A 46 -35.49 2.06 12.22
C PRO A 46 -35.16 0.60 12.57
N ILE A 47 -35.92 0.04 13.52
CA ILE A 47 -35.71 -1.30 14.10
C ILE A 47 -35.74 -2.44 13.06
N ALA A 48 -36.40 -2.20 11.92
CA ALA A 48 -36.42 -3.08 10.75
C ALA A 48 -35.02 -3.35 10.13
N PHE A 49 -34.08 -2.42 10.30
CA PHE A 49 -32.71 -2.57 9.84
C PHE A 49 -31.92 -3.57 10.71
N PHE A 50 -32.16 -3.55 12.02
CA PHE A 50 -31.51 -4.41 13.02
C PHE A 50 -32.05 -5.85 13.03
N THR A 51 -33.24 -6.07 12.49
CA THR A 51 -33.86 -7.40 12.39
C THR A 51 -33.46 -8.17 11.14
N ARG A 52 -32.87 -7.51 10.13
CA ARG A 52 -32.52 -8.10 8.82
C ARG A 52 -31.02 -8.34 8.62
N THR A 53 -30.15 -7.79 9.47
CA THR A 53 -28.69 -7.87 9.36
C THR A 53 -28.06 -8.33 10.68
N GLN A 54 -27.17 -9.34 10.66
CA GLN A 54 -26.40 -9.78 11.83
C GLN A 54 -25.56 -8.62 12.41
N THR A 55 -25.87 -8.20 13.64
CA THR A 55 -25.25 -7.09 14.39
C THR A 55 -23.71 -7.13 14.41
N GLY A 56 -23.10 -8.32 14.34
CA GLY A 56 -21.64 -8.50 14.34
C GLY A 56 -20.90 -7.95 13.11
N LYS A 57 -21.53 -7.93 11.93
CA LYS A 57 -20.90 -7.37 10.70
C LYS A 57 -20.87 -5.83 10.72
N LEU A 58 -21.82 -5.19 11.40
CA LEU A 58 -21.89 -3.73 11.55
C LEU A 58 -20.79 -3.22 12.48
N VAL A 59 -20.59 -3.86 13.64
CA VAL A 59 -19.54 -3.48 14.60
C VAL A 59 -18.13 -3.70 14.03
N SER A 60 -17.92 -4.81 13.29
CA SER A 60 -16.63 -5.07 12.64
C SER A 60 -16.31 -4.03 11.55
N ARG A 61 -17.28 -3.63 10.73
CA ARG A 61 -17.07 -2.57 9.71
C ARG A 61 -16.82 -1.21 10.36
N LEU A 62 -17.56 -0.87 11.41
CA LEU A 62 -17.34 0.38 12.16
C LEU A 62 -15.94 0.50 12.73
N ASN A 63 -15.39 -0.61 13.25
CA ASN A 63 -14.08 -0.58 13.90
C ASN A 63 -12.95 -0.67 12.85
N SER A 64 -13.05 -1.59 11.91
CA SER A 64 -12.00 -1.86 10.93
C SER A 64 -11.90 -0.81 9.82
N ASP A 65 -13.03 -0.32 9.29
CA ASP A 65 -13.02 0.61 8.15
C ASP A 65 -12.69 2.04 8.59
N VAL A 66 -13.13 2.45 9.78
CA VAL A 66 -12.82 3.78 10.35
C VAL A 66 -11.33 3.89 10.71
N ILE A 67 -10.75 2.83 11.30
CA ILE A 67 -9.30 2.79 11.60
C ILE A 67 -8.49 2.74 10.29
N GLY A 68 -8.96 2.00 9.28
CA GLY A 68 -8.34 1.98 7.95
C GLY A 68 -8.33 3.35 7.29
N ALA A 69 -9.47 4.05 7.29
CA ALA A 69 -9.59 5.41 6.77
C ALA A 69 -8.70 6.40 7.52
N GLN A 70 -8.67 6.36 8.85
CA GLN A 70 -7.78 7.20 9.66
C GLN A 70 -6.32 6.99 9.22
N ARG A 71 -5.84 5.74 9.16
CA ARG A 71 -4.44 5.46 8.79
C ARG A 71 -4.10 6.01 7.41
N ALA A 72 -5.01 5.94 6.44
CA ALA A 72 -4.80 6.52 5.12
C ALA A 72 -4.61 8.05 5.18
N PHE A 73 -5.41 8.75 5.98
CA PHE A 73 -5.29 10.21 6.15
C PHE A 73 -4.06 10.63 6.97
N THR A 74 -3.78 9.95 8.07
CA THR A 74 -2.72 10.36 9.01
C THR A 74 -1.32 9.98 8.56
N SER A 75 -1.17 8.84 7.89
CA SER A 75 0.15 8.33 7.50
C SER A 75 0.42 8.56 6.03
N THR A 76 -0.47 8.09 5.15
CA THR A 76 -0.21 8.06 3.71
C THR A 76 -0.37 9.45 3.10
N LEU A 77 -1.49 10.13 3.39
CA LEU A 77 -1.73 11.46 2.87
C LEU A 77 -0.80 12.50 3.49
N SER A 78 -0.64 12.51 4.82
CA SER A 78 0.30 13.42 5.51
C SER A 78 1.74 13.21 5.03
N GLY A 79 2.15 11.94 4.86
CA GLY A 79 3.47 11.60 4.32
C GLY A 79 3.65 12.08 2.89
N ALA A 80 2.66 11.87 2.01
CA ALA A 80 2.71 12.34 0.63
C ALA A 80 2.82 13.87 0.55
N VAL A 81 2.01 14.60 1.31
CA VAL A 81 2.07 16.07 1.38
C VAL A 81 3.44 16.53 1.87
N SER A 82 3.93 15.95 2.96
CA SER A 82 5.25 16.30 3.52
C SER A 82 6.38 16.05 2.53
N ASN A 83 6.35 14.93 1.80
CA ASN A 83 7.33 14.62 0.76
C ASN A 83 7.27 15.61 -0.40
N ILE A 84 6.07 16.05 -0.81
CA ILE A 84 5.90 17.05 -1.87
C ILE A 84 6.47 18.41 -1.42
N PHE A 85 6.14 18.86 -0.20
CA PHE A 85 6.70 20.10 0.35
C PHE A 85 8.21 20.04 0.48
N GLY A 86 8.75 18.92 0.98
CA GLY A 86 10.19 18.67 1.05
C GLY A 86 10.85 18.76 -0.33
N LEU A 87 10.28 18.08 -1.33
CA LEU A 87 10.76 18.12 -2.71
C LEU A 87 10.80 19.55 -3.27
N ILE A 88 9.71 20.32 -3.09
CA ILE A 88 9.62 21.71 -3.56
C ILE A 88 10.69 22.58 -2.89
N LEU A 89 10.81 22.50 -1.56
CA LEU A 89 11.76 23.30 -0.80
C LEU A 89 13.20 22.95 -1.18
N THR A 90 13.52 21.67 -1.33
CA THR A 90 14.84 21.20 -1.78
C THR A 90 15.13 21.67 -3.21
N LEU A 91 14.19 21.54 -4.15
CA LEU A 91 14.34 22.03 -5.52
C LEU A 91 14.56 23.55 -5.55
N ALA A 92 13.79 24.32 -4.78
CA ALA A 92 13.94 25.77 -4.67
C ALA A 92 15.33 26.15 -4.12
N ALA A 93 15.79 25.46 -3.08
CA ALA A 93 17.12 25.67 -2.52
C ALA A 93 18.25 25.31 -3.50
N MET A 94 18.11 24.19 -4.23
CA MET A 94 19.08 23.77 -5.25
C MET A 94 19.15 24.79 -6.39
N LEU A 95 18.00 25.27 -6.88
CA LEU A 95 17.92 26.31 -7.91
C LEU A 95 18.55 27.63 -7.46
N ALA A 96 18.33 28.02 -6.20
CA ALA A 96 18.91 29.23 -5.61
C ALA A 96 20.44 29.15 -5.48
N LEU A 97 20.99 27.95 -5.22
CA LEU A 97 22.45 27.75 -5.11
C LEU A 97 23.13 27.66 -6.49
N SER A 98 22.64 26.78 -7.37
CA SER A 98 23.18 26.60 -8.71
C SER A 98 22.15 25.90 -9.60
N TRP A 99 21.65 26.65 -10.58
CA TRP A 99 20.74 26.10 -11.57
C TRP A 99 21.42 25.03 -12.44
N GLN A 100 22.74 25.10 -12.68
CA GLN A 100 23.48 24.12 -13.47
C GLN A 100 23.52 22.74 -12.79
N LEU A 101 23.83 22.70 -11.48
CA LEU A 101 23.81 21.44 -10.71
C LEU A 101 22.39 20.88 -10.63
N THR A 102 21.39 21.74 -10.51
CA THR A 102 19.98 21.33 -10.49
C THR A 102 19.57 20.68 -11.80
N VAL A 103 19.92 21.27 -12.94
CA VAL A 103 19.64 20.70 -14.27
C VAL A 103 20.34 19.35 -14.43
N GLY A 104 21.61 19.22 -14.02
CA GLY A 104 22.31 17.94 -14.01
C GLY A 104 21.59 16.86 -13.21
N ALA A 105 21.14 17.19 -11.99
CA ALA A 105 20.35 16.28 -11.15
C ALA A 105 18.97 15.94 -11.76
N LEU A 106 18.30 16.91 -12.38
CA LEU A 106 17.00 16.73 -13.00
C LEU A 106 17.06 15.83 -14.24
N VAL A 107 18.17 15.84 -14.98
CA VAL A 107 18.44 14.89 -16.08
C VAL A 107 18.67 13.46 -15.55
N LEU A 108 19.22 13.32 -14.36
CA LEU A 108 19.42 12.03 -13.69
C LEU A 108 18.12 11.45 -13.12
N LEU A 109 17.15 12.32 -12.78
CA LEU A 109 15.85 11.93 -12.23
C LEU A 109 15.07 10.91 -13.08
N PRO A 110 14.88 11.07 -14.41
CA PRO A 110 14.17 10.07 -15.22
C PRO A 110 14.86 8.71 -15.23
N VAL A 111 16.20 8.67 -15.12
CA VAL A 111 16.97 7.42 -15.05
C VAL A 111 16.57 6.59 -13.83
N PHE A 112 16.23 7.24 -12.71
CA PHE A 112 15.76 6.56 -11.50
C PHE A 112 14.24 6.36 -11.46
N VAL A 113 13.46 7.36 -11.89
CA VAL A 113 12.00 7.31 -11.79
C VAL A 113 11.38 6.27 -12.71
N ILE A 114 11.94 6.05 -13.89
CA ILE A 114 11.37 5.07 -14.83
C ILE A 114 11.45 3.63 -14.28
N PRO A 115 12.64 3.12 -13.87
CA PRO A 115 12.75 1.82 -13.19
C PRO A 115 11.85 1.72 -11.97
N ALA A 116 11.88 2.73 -11.10
CA ALA A 116 11.09 2.75 -9.87
C ALA A 116 9.59 2.61 -10.17
N ARG A 117 9.08 3.28 -11.20
CA ARG A 117 7.67 3.19 -11.58
C ARG A 117 7.31 1.84 -12.21
N MET A 118 8.21 1.24 -12.98
CA MET A 118 7.99 -0.09 -13.56
C MET A 118 7.93 -1.16 -12.47
N VAL A 119 8.90 -1.15 -11.57
CA VAL A 119 8.98 -2.03 -10.41
C VAL A 119 7.76 -1.84 -9.51
N GLY A 120 7.43 -0.60 -9.17
CA GLY A 120 6.26 -0.28 -8.34
C GLY A 120 4.93 -0.78 -8.91
N ARG A 121 4.73 -0.70 -10.23
CA ARG A 121 3.53 -1.26 -10.88
C ARG A 121 3.48 -2.78 -10.76
N LYS A 122 4.60 -3.45 -11.03
CA LYS A 122 4.66 -4.92 -10.94
C LYS A 122 4.44 -5.41 -9.51
N LEU A 123 5.02 -4.73 -8.52
CA LEU A 123 4.78 -4.99 -7.11
C LEU A 123 3.31 -4.81 -6.75
N ALA A 124 2.66 -3.73 -7.20
CA ALA A 124 1.24 -3.52 -6.96
C ALA A 124 0.37 -4.65 -7.55
N ASP A 125 0.70 -5.14 -8.75
CA ASP A 125 -0.01 -6.26 -9.37
C ASP A 125 0.20 -7.57 -8.59
N LEU A 126 1.44 -7.86 -8.14
CA LEU A 126 1.73 -9.02 -7.31
C LEU A 126 1.01 -8.97 -5.96
N THR A 127 0.98 -7.80 -5.30
CA THR A 127 0.25 -7.61 -4.04
C THR A 127 -1.25 -7.81 -4.22
N ARG A 128 -1.83 -7.34 -5.32
CA ARG A 128 -3.25 -7.61 -5.63
C ARG A 128 -3.53 -9.09 -5.81
N GLN A 129 -2.65 -9.81 -6.50
CA GLN A 129 -2.79 -11.25 -6.68
C GLN A 129 -2.71 -11.98 -5.34
N GLN A 130 -1.75 -11.64 -4.48
CA GLN A 130 -1.66 -12.17 -3.12
C GLN A 130 -2.90 -11.89 -2.27
N MET A 131 -3.51 -10.71 -2.40
CA MET A 131 -4.76 -10.39 -1.70
C MET A 131 -5.92 -11.26 -2.18
N SER A 132 -5.99 -11.53 -3.49
CA SER A 132 -6.98 -12.44 -4.09
C SER A 132 -6.80 -13.88 -3.58
N ASP A 133 -5.57 -14.39 -3.63
CA ASP A 133 -5.26 -15.75 -3.19
C ASP A 133 -5.58 -15.94 -1.70
N ASN A 134 -5.20 -14.96 -0.85
CA ASN A 134 -5.55 -14.98 0.58
C ASN A 134 -7.06 -14.94 0.83
N ALA A 135 -7.82 -14.21 0.01
CA ALA A 135 -9.28 -14.16 0.13
C ALA A 135 -9.92 -15.52 -0.22
N GLU A 136 -9.44 -16.19 -1.27
CA GLU A 136 -9.90 -17.53 -1.66
C GLU A 136 -9.56 -18.59 -0.60
N MET A 137 -8.36 -18.54 -0.03
CA MET A 137 -7.96 -19.40 1.09
C MET A 137 -8.85 -19.17 2.32
N SER A 138 -9.12 -17.91 2.67
CA SER A 138 -9.99 -17.55 3.80
C SER A 138 -11.43 -18.02 3.58
N ALA A 139 -11.95 -17.90 2.35
CA ALA A 139 -13.27 -18.41 1.98
C ALA A 139 -13.34 -19.94 2.11
N THR A 140 -12.34 -20.66 1.59
CA THR A 140 -12.25 -22.11 1.69
C THR A 140 -12.19 -22.60 3.14
N MET A 141 -11.39 -21.93 3.99
CA MET A 141 -11.36 -22.22 5.42
C MET A 141 -12.72 -21.98 6.08
N THR A 142 -13.38 -20.87 5.75
CA THR A 142 -14.70 -20.53 6.31
C THR A 142 -15.75 -21.58 5.93
N GLU A 143 -15.76 -22.04 4.68
CA GLU A 143 -16.67 -23.08 4.22
C GLU A 143 -16.42 -24.41 4.94
N ARG A 144 -15.16 -24.85 5.01
CA ARG A 144 -14.78 -26.16 5.57
C ARG A 144 -14.81 -26.23 7.08
N PHE A 145 -14.58 -25.13 7.78
CA PHE A 145 -14.68 -25.05 9.25
C PHE A 145 -16.06 -24.61 9.73
N SER A 146 -17.00 -24.36 8.81
CA SER A 146 -18.41 -24.28 9.18
C SER A 146 -18.90 -25.62 9.73
N VAL A 147 -19.94 -25.60 10.57
CA VAL A 147 -20.48 -26.82 11.19
C VAL A 147 -20.90 -27.85 10.13
N SER A 148 -21.56 -27.38 9.07
CA SER A 148 -21.98 -28.21 7.95
C SER A 148 -20.80 -28.72 7.11
N GLY A 149 -19.80 -27.86 6.87
CA GLY A 149 -18.60 -28.22 6.11
C GLY A 149 -17.72 -29.23 6.85
N ALA A 150 -17.52 -29.04 8.16
CA ALA A 150 -16.75 -29.93 9.00
C ALA A 150 -17.39 -31.32 9.09
N LEU A 151 -18.72 -31.39 9.19
CA LEU A 151 -19.45 -32.66 9.15
C LEU A 151 -19.28 -33.37 7.80
N LEU A 152 -19.40 -32.63 6.69
CA LEU A 152 -19.22 -33.17 5.34
C LEU A 152 -17.80 -33.73 5.14
N VAL A 153 -16.77 -32.98 5.54
CA VAL A 153 -15.38 -33.41 5.46
C VAL A 153 -15.10 -34.61 6.38
N LYS A 154 -15.75 -34.72 7.53
CA LYS A 154 -15.58 -35.86 8.45
C LYS A 154 -16.30 -37.12 7.98
N LEU A 155 -17.45 -36.99 7.32
CA LEU A 155 -18.25 -38.14 6.85
C LEU A 155 -17.81 -38.66 5.49
N PHE A 156 -17.38 -37.77 4.58
CA PHE A 156 -17.08 -38.11 3.18
C PHE A 156 -15.70 -37.66 2.71
N GLY A 157 -14.98 -36.85 3.49
CA GLY A 157 -13.70 -36.28 3.10
C GLY A 157 -12.51 -37.22 3.34
N ARG A 158 -11.44 -36.99 2.58
CA ARG A 158 -10.16 -37.71 2.71
C ARG A 158 -9.12 -36.72 3.25
N PRO A 159 -8.72 -36.82 4.53
CA PRO A 159 -7.89 -35.80 5.18
C PRO A 159 -6.56 -35.50 4.48
N THR A 160 -5.94 -36.52 3.89
CA THR A 160 -4.66 -36.39 3.16
C THR A 160 -4.83 -35.62 1.85
N GLU A 161 -5.86 -35.92 1.05
CA GLU A 161 -6.14 -35.21 -0.20
C GLU A 161 -6.53 -33.74 0.05
N GLU A 162 -7.24 -33.48 1.16
CA GLU A 162 -7.58 -32.11 1.55
C GLU A 162 -6.39 -31.30 2.04
N HIS A 163 -5.51 -31.95 2.80
CA HIS A 163 -4.25 -31.35 3.21
C HIS A 163 -3.36 -31.02 2.01
N ASP A 164 -3.22 -31.94 1.05
CA ASP A 164 -2.41 -31.72 -0.14
C ASP A 164 -2.97 -30.62 -1.03
N ARG A 165 -4.30 -30.57 -1.24
CA ARG A 165 -4.96 -29.46 -1.94
C ARG A 165 -4.70 -28.11 -1.28
N PHE A 166 -4.81 -28.05 0.05
CA PHE A 166 -4.56 -26.84 0.80
C PHE A 166 -3.08 -26.42 0.78
N ALA A 167 -2.17 -27.39 0.85
CA ALA A 167 -0.72 -27.16 0.77
C ALA A 167 -0.29 -26.58 -0.59
N VAL A 168 -0.88 -27.05 -1.69
CA VAL A 168 -0.63 -26.51 -3.04
C VAL A 168 -1.05 -25.05 -3.14
N HIS A 169 -2.25 -24.69 -2.63
CA HIS A 169 -2.71 -23.30 -2.62
C HIS A 169 -1.82 -22.39 -1.76
N THR A 170 -1.38 -22.88 -0.60
CA THR A 170 -0.50 -22.13 0.29
C THR A 170 0.89 -21.91 -0.31
N ARG A 171 1.43 -22.90 -1.03
CA ARG A 171 2.72 -22.77 -1.74
C ARG A 171 2.69 -21.65 -2.78
N GLY A 172 1.60 -21.50 -3.54
CA GLY A 172 1.44 -20.42 -4.50
C GLY A 172 1.58 -19.02 -3.85
N GLY A 173 0.96 -18.82 -2.68
CA GLY A 173 1.09 -17.56 -1.93
C GLY A 173 2.52 -17.28 -1.43
N VAL A 174 3.24 -18.30 -0.98
CA VAL A 174 4.64 -18.18 -0.55
C VAL A 174 5.56 -17.87 -1.73
N GLU A 175 5.37 -18.55 -2.87
CA GLU A 175 6.12 -18.29 -4.10
C GLU A 175 5.87 -16.88 -4.62
N GLY A 176 4.63 -16.39 -4.58
CA GLY A 176 4.29 -15.01 -4.92
C GLY A 176 4.99 -13.98 -4.02
N CYS A 177 5.11 -14.26 -2.72
CA CYS A 177 5.83 -13.40 -1.77
C CYS A 177 7.34 -13.37 -2.02
N LEU A 178 7.92 -14.53 -2.30
CA LEU A 178 9.33 -14.65 -2.66
C LEU A 178 9.62 -13.95 -3.99
N GLN A 179 8.72 -14.07 -4.98
CA GLN A 179 8.82 -13.34 -6.25
C GLN A 179 8.75 -11.83 -6.00
N ALA A 180 7.79 -11.33 -5.21
CA ALA A 180 7.69 -9.90 -4.90
C ALA A 180 8.94 -9.35 -4.21
N THR A 181 9.52 -10.11 -3.28
CA THR A 181 10.75 -9.72 -2.56
C THR A 181 11.97 -9.72 -3.49
N ARG A 182 12.13 -10.74 -4.33
CA ARG A 182 13.20 -10.81 -5.34
C ARG A 182 13.08 -9.69 -6.36
N PHE A 183 11.86 -9.39 -6.80
CA PHE A 183 11.60 -8.30 -7.75
C PHE A 183 11.93 -6.93 -7.15
N ALA A 184 11.64 -6.73 -5.86
CA ALA A 184 11.94 -5.48 -5.17
C ALA A 184 13.46 -5.23 -5.03
N GLN A 185 14.27 -6.27 -4.80
CA GLN A 185 15.69 -6.12 -4.49
C GLN A 185 16.60 -6.32 -5.71
N THR A 186 16.40 -7.37 -6.50
CA THR A 186 17.33 -7.77 -7.58
C THR A 186 16.94 -7.14 -8.91
N ASP A 187 15.66 -7.19 -9.26
CA ASP A 187 15.20 -6.68 -10.56
C ASP A 187 15.22 -5.16 -10.64
N PHE A 188 15.11 -4.44 -9.52
CA PHE A 188 15.29 -2.99 -9.49
C PHE A 188 16.67 -2.57 -10.01
N LEU A 189 17.75 -3.21 -9.54
CA LEU A 189 19.11 -2.89 -9.97
C LEU A 189 19.36 -3.27 -11.43
N VAL A 190 18.82 -4.41 -11.88
CA VAL A 190 18.94 -4.86 -13.28
C VAL A 190 18.19 -3.90 -14.22
N ILE A 191 16.95 -3.53 -13.88
CA ILE A 191 16.16 -2.57 -14.66
C ILE A 191 16.87 -1.21 -14.69
N LEU A 192 17.39 -0.74 -13.55
CA LEU A 192 18.16 0.49 -13.47
C LEU A 192 19.39 0.45 -14.39
N ALA A 193 20.18 -0.64 -14.35
CA ALA A 193 21.34 -0.81 -15.22
C ALA A 193 20.97 -0.85 -16.72
N VAL A 194 19.85 -1.49 -17.06
CA VAL A 194 19.32 -1.53 -18.43
C VAL A 194 18.86 -0.15 -18.89
N VAL A 195 18.16 0.61 -18.03
CA VAL A 195 17.71 1.98 -18.35
C VAL A 195 18.90 2.92 -18.54
N ILE A 196 19.96 2.80 -17.73
CA ILE A 196 21.19 3.58 -17.89
C ILE A 196 21.88 3.25 -19.23
N LYS A 197 22.00 1.96 -19.57
CA LYS A 197 22.67 1.52 -20.81
C LYS A 197 21.84 1.74 -22.07
N ASN A 198 20.51 1.77 -21.98
CA ASN A 198 19.63 1.88 -23.14
C ASN A 198 18.37 2.73 -22.86
N PRO A 199 18.51 4.07 -22.79
CA PRO A 199 17.38 4.97 -22.52
C PRO A 199 16.32 4.96 -23.64
N ALA A 200 16.70 4.63 -24.88
CA ALA A 200 15.81 4.60 -26.03
C ALA A 200 14.86 3.38 -26.05
N ALA A 201 15.32 2.20 -25.62
CA ALA A 201 14.49 0.99 -25.56
C ALA A 201 13.32 1.11 -24.57
N VAL A 202 13.51 1.87 -23.49
CA VAL A 202 12.50 2.12 -22.46
C VAL A 202 11.37 3.01 -23.00
N ALA A 203 11.71 4.02 -23.81
CA ALA A 203 10.72 4.87 -24.48
C ALA A 203 9.83 4.04 -25.44
N ALA A 204 10.41 3.08 -26.16
CA ALA A 204 9.69 2.18 -27.05
C ALA A 204 8.76 1.19 -26.30
N HIS A 205 9.18 0.66 -25.14
CA HIS A 205 8.35 -0.23 -24.32
C HIS A 205 7.08 0.46 -23.79
N ARG A 206 7.16 1.77 -23.50
CA ARG A 206 6.03 2.59 -23.03
C ARG A 206 4.94 2.80 -24.09
N VAL A 207 5.32 2.80 -25.37
CA VAL A 207 4.38 2.91 -26.51
C VAL A 207 3.66 1.58 -26.74
N ARG A 208 4.36 0.44 -26.56
CA ARG A 208 3.77 -0.90 -26.73
C ARG A 208 2.75 -1.25 -25.65
N THR A 209 2.98 -0.83 -24.40
CA THR A 209 2.02 -1.08 -23.30
C THR A 209 0.78 -0.21 -23.33
N ARG A 210 0.80 0.98 -23.98
CA ARG A 210 -0.40 1.80 -24.17
C ARG A 210 -1.34 1.29 -25.26
N ARG A 211 -0.85 0.53 -26.26
CA ARG A 211 -1.71 -0.04 -27.31
C ARG A 211 -2.56 -1.23 -26.85
N VAL A 212 -2.23 -1.87 -25.72
CA VAL A 212 -2.98 -3.04 -25.22
C VAL A 212 -4.20 -2.62 -24.39
N SER A 213 -4.24 -1.41 -23.83
CA SER A 213 -5.38 -0.91 -23.03
C SER A 213 -6.44 -0.14 -23.83
N VAL A 214 -6.32 -0.06 -25.17
CA VAL A 214 -7.31 0.60 -26.04
C VAL A 214 -8.06 -0.44 -26.91
N VAL A 215 -7.71 -1.72 -26.78
CA VAL A 215 -8.35 -2.83 -27.51
C VAL A 215 -8.75 -3.94 -26.52
N VAL A 216 -9.41 -3.57 -25.42
CA VAL A 216 -10.30 -4.42 -24.62
C VAL A 216 -11.37 -3.52 -24.03
#